data_AF-A0A1F9YVA2-F1
#
_entry.id   AF-A0A1F9YVA2-F1
#
_cell.length_a   1.000
_cell.length_b   1.000
_cell.length_c   1.000
_cell.angle_alpha   90.00
_cell.angle_beta   90.00
_cell.angle_gamma   90.00
#
_symmetry.space_group_name_H-M   'P 1'
#
loop_
_entity.id
_entity.type
_entity.pdbx_description
1 polymer ?
#
loop_
_entity_poly.entity_id
_entity_poly.type
_entity_poly.pdbx_seq_one_letter_code
_entity_poly.pdbx_strand_id
1 'polypeptide(L)'
;MSEGDVQRMPTGVADFDSILQGGLPKGSVVLLLGDVGGGGLEFALTSAAKIGIVKEFPDTRNFMLGDAGRAGVLPDKISYVTFSRSKEDILQEVKLSFNKDFYESLRGTLLFKDFSKDYFVHTVVPTNWLDSEESGLFTDKKNDGLLESMADFFDVNAPNSLVIIDSLTDLVVSESVNFQDVIALLKGIQRMAKKWGAVFYVMLTDEILDRKRQQMVIDSVDGVLKFEWARFHHTSKRQRYLYVEKFMSVLPHLDQERIARFATLITAQSGFVVINTERVG
;
A
#
# COMPACT_ATOMS: atom_id res chain seq x y z
N MET A 1 -14.40 24.77 -9.18
CA MET A 1 -14.82 23.36 -9.05
C MET A 1 -15.52 23.27 -7.72
N SER A 2 -16.82 22.94 -7.71
CA SER A 2 -17.58 22.76 -6.46
C SER A 2 -17.04 21.56 -5.67
N GLU A 3 -17.24 21.58 -4.36
CA GLU A 3 -16.87 20.56 -3.34
C GLU A 3 -17.36 19.11 -3.60
N GLY A 4 -17.92 18.79 -4.78
CA GLY A 4 -18.81 17.65 -4.98
C GLY A 4 -18.39 16.49 -5.89
N ASP A 5 -17.18 16.44 -6.46
CA ASP A 5 -16.86 15.38 -7.46
C ASP A 5 -15.45 14.76 -7.33
N VAL A 6 -14.88 14.73 -6.11
CA VAL A 6 -13.66 13.95 -5.88
C VAL A 6 -14.05 12.48 -5.76
N GLN A 7 -13.86 11.71 -6.84
CA GLN A 7 -14.00 10.27 -6.79
C GLN A 7 -13.01 9.68 -5.79
N ARG A 8 -13.50 8.85 -4.86
CA ARG A 8 -12.70 8.19 -3.83
C ARG A 8 -12.71 6.68 -4.03
N MET A 9 -11.59 6.03 -3.72
CA MET A 9 -11.44 4.59 -3.67
C MET A 9 -11.47 4.15 -2.21
N PRO A 10 -12.35 3.20 -1.84
CA PRO A 10 -12.41 2.71 -0.46
C PRO A 10 -11.09 2.04 -0.07
N THR A 11 -10.65 2.23 1.16
CA THR A 11 -9.48 1.56 1.73
C THR A 11 -9.80 0.13 2.16
N GLY A 12 -11.07 -0.24 2.33
CA GLY A 12 -11.44 -1.56 2.88
C GLY A 12 -11.35 -1.62 4.41
N VAL A 13 -11.04 -0.50 5.06
CA VAL A 13 -11.12 -0.34 6.51
C VAL A 13 -12.29 0.58 6.81
N ALA A 14 -13.47 0.01 7.06
CA ALA A 14 -14.75 0.73 7.08
C ALA A 14 -14.77 1.98 8.01
N ASP A 15 -14.24 1.85 9.22
CA ASP A 15 -14.15 2.98 10.16
C ASP A 15 -13.23 4.09 9.63
N PHE A 16 -12.12 3.70 9.00
CA PHE A 16 -11.21 4.65 8.36
C PHE A 16 -11.84 5.29 7.12
N ASP A 17 -12.53 4.52 6.28
CA ASP A 17 -13.27 5.06 5.14
C ASP A 17 -14.37 6.03 5.57
N SER A 18 -14.99 5.82 6.74
CA SER A 18 -15.96 6.76 7.32
C SER A 18 -15.32 8.10 7.68
N ILE A 19 -14.11 8.06 8.25
CA ILE A 19 -13.31 9.25 8.54
C ILE A 19 -12.86 9.94 7.25
N LEU A 20 -12.49 9.17 6.21
CA LEU A 20 -12.06 9.67 4.92
C LEU A 20 -13.20 10.06 3.96
N GLN A 21 -14.45 9.96 4.40
CA GLN A 21 -15.65 10.23 3.59
C GLN A 21 -15.74 9.36 2.32
N GLY A 22 -15.51 8.05 2.48
CA GLY A 22 -15.61 7.05 1.41
C GLY A 22 -14.27 6.58 0.84
N GLY A 23 -13.16 6.98 1.46
CA GLY A 23 -11.82 6.48 1.19
C GLY A 23 -10.88 7.51 0.57
N LEU A 24 -9.84 7.01 -0.09
CA LEU A 24 -8.74 7.81 -0.61
C LEU A 24 -9.10 8.45 -1.95
N PRO A 25 -8.79 9.73 -2.19
CA PRO A 25 -9.00 10.34 -3.49
C PRO A 25 -8.32 9.55 -4.61
N LYS A 26 -9.04 9.27 -5.69
CA LYS A 26 -8.45 8.65 -6.90
C LYS A 26 -7.30 9.52 -7.41
N GLY A 27 -6.22 8.87 -7.84
CA GLY A 27 -5.02 9.55 -8.30
C GLY A 27 -4.01 9.91 -7.21
N SER A 28 -4.17 9.34 -6.01
CA SER A 28 -3.27 9.59 -4.88
C SER A 28 -2.15 8.56 -4.82
N VAL A 29 -0.93 9.03 -4.55
CA VAL A 29 0.17 8.19 -4.06
C VAL A 29 0.28 8.34 -2.55
N VAL A 30 0.11 7.23 -1.83
CA VAL A 30 0.07 7.18 -0.37
C VAL A 30 1.23 6.34 0.14
N LEU A 31 2.13 6.97 0.90
CA LEU A 31 3.19 6.30 1.61
C LEU A 31 2.61 5.64 2.87
N LEU A 32 2.82 4.34 3.01
CA LEU A 32 2.60 3.59 4.24
C LEU A 32 3.94 3.54 4.98
N LEU A 33 4.17 4.55 5.82
CA LEU A 33 5.38 4.67 6.63
C LEU A 33 5.15 3.94 7.95
N GLY A 34 5.96 2.97 8.33
CA GLY A 34 5.66 2.28 9.59
C GLY A 34 6.79 1.53 10.26
N ASP A 35 6.66 1.39 11.57
CA ASP A 35 7.47 0.50 12.39
C ASP A 35 7.37 -0.94 11.87
N VAL A 36 8.42 -1.73 12.09
CA VAL A 36 8.36 -3.17 11.85
C VAL A 36 7.20 -3.78 12.65
N GLY A 37 6.25 -4.41 11.95
CA GLY A 37 5.04 -4.98 12.54
C GLY A 37 4.01 -3.94 13.02
N GLY A 38 4.12 -2.67 12.60
CA GLY A 38 3.19 -1.59 12.93
C GLY A 38 1.82 -1.70 12.25
N GLY A 39 1.66 -2.58 11.26
CA GLY A 39 0.38 -2.89 10.63
C GLY A 39 0.21 -2.39 9.18
N GLY A 40 1.24 -1.79 8.58
CA GLY A 40 1.17 -1.23 7.22
C GLY A 40 0.94 -2.30 6.14
N LEU A 41 1.63 -3.45 6.24
CA LEU A 41 1.43 -4.58 5.32
C LEU A 41 0.02 -5.16 5.49
N GLU A 42 -0.42 -5.37 6.72
CA GLU A 42 -1.73 -5.91 7.02
C GLU A 42 -2.85 -4.97 6.58
N PHE A 43 -2.65 -3.65 6.65
CA PHE A 43 -3.55 -2.66 6.07
C PHE A 43 -3.66 -2.82 4.55
N ALA A 44 -2.53 -2.88 3.83
CA ALA A 44 -2.50 -3.02 2.38
C ALA A 44 -3.15 -4.34 1.91
N LEU A 45 -2.81 -5.47 2.55
CA LEU A 45 -3.38 -6.78 2.23
C LEU A 45 -4.87 -6.86 2.58
N THR A 46 -5.28 -6.28 3.71
CA THR A 46 -6.72 -6.20 4.08
C THR A 46 -7.51 -5.38 3.07
N SER A 47 -6.94 -4.26 2.63
CA SER A 47 -7.52 -3.41 1.59
C SER A 47 -7.75 -4.21 0.31
N ALA A 48 -6.69 -4.83 -0.22
CA ALA A 48 -6.76 -5.63 -1.43
C ALA A 48 -7.76 -6.80 -1.30
N ALA A 49 -7.72 -7.53 -0.18
CA ALA A 49 -8.56 -8.71 0.04
C ALA A 49 -10.04 -8.33 0.08
N LYS A 50 -10.43 -7.33 0.89
CA LYS A 50 -11.83 -6.92 1.02
C LYS A 50 -12.36 -6.32 -0.27
N ILE A 51 -11.57 -5.48 -0.95
CA ILE A 51 -11.96 -4.93 -2.26
C ILE A 51 -12.13 -6.07 -3.27
N GLY A 52 -11.23 -7.05 -3.30
CA GLY A 52 -11.34 -8.24 -4.15
C GLY A 52 -12.61 -9.04 -3.87
N ILE A 53 -12.94 -9.29 -2.60
CA ILE A 53 -14.17 -9.99 -2.20
C ILE A 53 -15.40 -9.23 -2.69
N VAL A 54 -15.44 -7.90 -2.55
CA VAL A 54 -16.58 -7.10 -3.04
C VAL A 54 -16.69 -7.12 -4.57
N LYS A 55 -15.56 -7.18 -5.28
CA LYS A 55 -15.58 -7.29 -6.74
C LYS A 55 -16.12 -8.63 -7.22
N GLU A 56 -15.79 -9.71 -6.52
CA GLU A 56 -16.29 -11.05 -6.84
C GLU A 56 -17.74 -11.25 -6.37
N PHE A 57 -18.08 -10.72 -5.19
CA PHE A 57 -19.39 -10.84 -4.55
C PHE A 57 -19.95 -9.45 -4.19
N PRO A 58 -20.56 -8.72 -5.14
CA PRO A 58 -21.04 -7.35 -4.93
C PRO A 58 -22.02 -7.17 -3.76
N ASP A 59 -22.81 -8.19 -3.43
CA ASP A 59 -23.77 -8.14 -2.32
C ASP A 59 -23.09 -8.00 -0.95
N THR A 60 -21.81 -8.37 -0.84
CA THR A 60 -21.02 -8.24 0.40
C THR A 60 -20.54 -6.80 0.66
N ARG A 61 -20.76 -5.86 -0.29
CA ARG A 61 -20.24 -4.49 -0.22
C ARG A 61 -20.49 -3.79 1.11
N ASN A 62 -21.73 -3.84 1.59
CA ASN A 62 -22.12 -3.17 2.84
C ASN A 62 -21.38 -3.76 4.04
N PHE A 63 -21.22 -5.08 4.06
CA PHE A 63 -20.54 -5.78 5.15
C PHE A 63 -19.02 -5.54 5.13
N MET A 64 -18.40 -5.55 3.95
CA MET A 64 -16.95 -5.45 3.81
C MET A 64 -16.41 -4.02 3.87
N LEU A 65 -17.14 -3.04 3.31
CA LEU A 65 -16.65 -1.66 3.15
C LEU A 65 -17.41 -0.64 4.05
N GLY A 66 -18.48 -1.07 4.71
CA GLY A 66 -19.35 -0.18 5.48
C GLY A 66 -20.10 0.84 4.62
N ASP A 67 -20.87 1.70 5.28
CA ASP A 67 -21.74 2.67 4.61
C ASP A 67 -20.97 3.75 3.86
N ALA A 68 -19.87 4.25 4.41
CA ALA A 68 -19.05 5.28 3.77
C ALA A 68 -18.34 4.73 2.52
N GLY A 69 -17.77 3.52 2.61
CA GLY A 69 -17.13 2.85 1.48
C GLY A 69 -18.11 2.51 0.34
N ARG A 70 -19.43 2.54 0.59
CA ARG A 70 -20.46 2.30 -0.43
C ARG A 70 -20.39 3.30 -1.58
N ALA A 71 -20.13 4.57 -1.29
CA ALA A 71 -20.09 5.63 -2.30
C ALA A 71 -18.78 5.66 -3.11
N GLY A 72 -17.76 4.94 -2.65
CA GLY A 72 -16.45 4.89 -3.29
C GLY A 72 -16.46 4.11 -4.62
N VAL A 73 -15.61 4.50 -5.54
CA VAL A 73 -15.38 3.81 -6.82
C VAL A 73 -14.37 2.70 -6.60
N LEU A 74 -14.73 1.45 -6.92
CA LEU A 74 -13.81 0.31 -6.84
C LEU A 74 -12.77 0.36 -7.96
N PRO A 75 -11.56 -0.17 -7.73
CA PRO A 75 -10.55 -0.29 -8.77
C PRO A 75 -10.88 -1.41 -9.77
N ASP A 76 -10.51 -1.20 -11.03
CA ASP A 76 -10.63 -2.19 -12.12
C ASP A 76 -9.65 -3.35 -11.91
N LYS A 77 -8.45 -3.06 -11.36
CA LYS A 77 -7.39 -4.03 -11.08
C LYS A 77 -6.77 -3.78 -9.70
N ILE A 78 -6.22 -4.83 -9.11
CA ILE A 78 -5.40 -4.71 -7.90
C ILE A 78 -4.06 -5.35 -8.22
N SER A 79 -2.98 -4.57 -8.14
CA SER A 79 -1.63 -5.02 -8.49
C SER A 79 -0.76 -5.04 -7.24
N TYR A 80 0.05 -6.09 -7.08
CA TYR A 80 1.01 -6.21 -6.00
C TYR A 80 2.41 -6.34 -6.60
N VAL A 81 3.25 -5.35 -6.35
CA VAL A 81 4.63 -5.27 -6.85
C VAL A 81 5.59 -5.59 -5.72
N THR A 82 6.49 -6.54 -5.96
CA THR A 82 7.49 -7.01 -5.00
C THR A 82 8.88 -7.03 -5.61
N PHE A 83 9.91 -6.84 -4.79
CA PHE A 83 11.33 -6.83 -5.21
C PHE A 83 12.14 -7.96 -4.58
N SER A 84 11.75 -8.43 -3.41
CA SER A 84 12.55 -9.38 -2.63
C SER A 84 11.79 -10.64 -2.23
N ARG A 85 10.46 -10.65 -2.40
CA ARG A 85 9.58 -11.73 -1.92
C ARG A 85 8.80 -12.35 -3.07
N SER A 86 8.57 -13.66 -3.02
CA SER A 86 7.75 -14.35 -4.01
C SER A 86 6.25 -14.16 -3.74
N LYS A 87 5.42 -14.42 -4.76
CA LYS A 87 3.97 -14.46 -4.63
C LYS A 87 3.53 -15.52 -3.62
N GLU A 88 4.18 -16.69 -3.67
CA GLU A 88 3.88 -17.86 -2.85
C GLU A 88 4.11 -17.56 -1.37
N ASP A 89 5.21 -16.86 -1.04
CA ASP A 89 5.52 -16.45 0.34
C ASP A 89 4.43 -15.54 0.92
N ILE A 90 4.05 -14.50 0.17
CA ILE A 90 3.02 -13.55 0.60
C ILE A 90 1.67 -14.26 0.78
N LEU A 91 1.26 -15.09 -0.18
CA LEU A 91 0.00 -15.82 -0.10
C LEU A 91 0.00 -16.84 1.04
N GLN A 92 1.12 -17.50 1.30
CA GLN A 92 1.26 -18.45 2.39
C GLN A 92 1.16 -17.75 3.75
N GLU A 93 1.76 -16.58 3.92
CA GLU A 93 1.62 -15.78 5.15
C GLU A 93 0.17 -15.35 5.37
N VAL A 94 -0.53 -14.90 4.32
CA VAL A 94 -1.95 -14.55 4.39
C VAL A 94 -2.78 -15.76 4.82
N LYS A 95 -2.53 -16.93 4.22
CA LYS A 95 -3.23 -18.18 4.54
C LYS A 95 -3.06 -18.60 6.00
N LEU A 96 -1.90 -18.33 6.59
CA LEU A 96 -1.61 -18.66 7.99
C LEU A 96 -2.13 -17.61 8.97
N SER A 97 -2.31 -16.36 8.53
CA SER A 97 -2.63 -15.23 9.40
C SER A 97 -4.10 -14.83 9.40
N PHE A 98 -4.79 -15.04 8.28
CA PHE A 98 -6.17 -14.61 8.06
C PHE A 98 -7.08 -15.78 7.70
N ASN A 99 -8.40 -15.53 7.69
CA ASN A 99 -9.36 -16.52 7.25
C ASN A 99 -9.19 -16.85 5.76
N LYS A 100 -9.84 -17.95 5.34
CA LYS A 100 -9.71 -18.48 3.98
C LYS A 100 -10.13 -17.47 2.91
N ASP A 101 -11.12 -16.64 3.18
CA ASP A 101 -11.67 -15.69 2.21
C ASP A 101 -10.63 -14.66 1.78
N PHE A 102 -9.75 -14.23 2.69
CA PHE A 102 -8.64 -13.32 2.34
C PHE A 102 -7.66 -14.00 1.38
N TYR A 103 -7.25 -15.23 1.69
CA TYR A 103 -6.33 -15.99 0.85
C TYR A 103 -6.90 -16.21 -0.56
N GLU A 104 -8.14 -16.71 -0.67
CA GLU A 104 -8.75 -17.00 -1.97
C GLU A 104 -8.97 -15.72 -2.78
N SER A 105 -9.42 -14.63 -2.13
CA SER A 105 -9.58 -13.32 -2.78
C SER A 105 -8.27 -12.79 -3.34
N LEU A 106 -7.20 -12.76 -2.54
CA LEU A 106 -5.91 -12.27 -2.99
C LEU A 106 -5.32 -13.16 -4.09
N ARG A 107 -5.44 -14.49 -3.96
CA ARG A 107 -4.99 -15.45 -4.97
C ARG A 107 -5.71 -15.25 -6.31
N GLY A 108 -7.01 -14.97 -6.30
CA GLY A 108 -7.83 -14.80 -7.51
C GLY A 108 -7.79 -13.40 -8.12
N THR A 109 -7.57 -12.36 -7.30
CA THR A 109 -7.75 -10.96 -7.74
C THR A 109 -6.43 -10.21 -7.97
N LEU A 110 -5.35 -10.55 -7.24
CA LEU A 110 -4.10 -9.81 -7.35
C LEU A 110 -3.33 -10.14 -8.63
N LEU A 111 -3.00 -9.10 -9.38
CA LEU A 111 -1.94 -9.14 -10.39
C LEU A 111 -0.60 -8.97 -9.68
N PHE A 112 0.09 -10.08 -9.44
CA PHE A 112 1.44 -10.05 -8.87
C PHE A 112 2.47 -9.73 -9.93
N LYS A 113 3.37 -8.80 -9.62
CA LYS A 113 4.58 -8.55 -10.40
C LYS A 113 5.79 -8.66 -9.48
N ASP A 114 6.58 -9.71 -9.73
CA ASP A 114 7.85 -9.94 -9.06
C ASP A 114 9.01 -9.38 -9.89
N PHE A 115 9.79 -8.49 -9.27
CA PHE A 115 11.01 -7.91 -9.82
C PHE A 115 12.28 -8.47 -9.15
N SER A 116 12.19 -9.56 -8.40
CA SER A 116 13.32 -10.21 -7.71
C SER A 116 14.49 -10.51 -8.63
N LYS A 117 14.23 -10.98 -9.86
CA LYS A 117 15.28 -11.22 -10.86
C LYS A 117 16.10 -9.96 -11.16
N ASP A 118 15.44 -8.84 -11.41
CA ASP A 118 16.10 -7.56 -11.73
C ASP A 118 16.73 -6.92 -10.48
N TYR A 119 16.12 -7.12 -9.32
CA TYR A 119 16.61 -6.62 -8.03
C TYR A 119 17.91 -7.31 -7.59
N PHE A 120 18.00 -8.64 -7.77
CA PHE A 120 19.15 -9.43 -7.30
C PHE A 120 20.26 -9.62 -8.35
N VAL A 121 20.08 -9.16 -9.59
CA VAL A 121 21.00 -9.42 -10.72
C VAL A 121 22.46 -9.01 -10.46
N HIS A 122 22.69 -8.00 -9.63
CA HIS A 122 24.02 -7.48 -9.27
C HIS A 122 24.40 -7.76 -7.81
N THR A 123 23.79 -8.77 -7.20
CA THR A 123 24.02 -9.13 -5.80
C THR A 123 24.74 -10.48 -5.67
N VAL A 124 25.06 -10.86 -4.42
CA VAL A 124 25.63 -12.17 -4.10
C VAL A 124 24.60 -13.30 -4.11
N VAL A 125 23.32 -12.99 -4.34
CA VAL A 125 22.23 -13.98 -4.30
C VAL A 125 22.30 -14.90 -5.53
N PRO A 126 22.35 -16.23 -5.34
CA PRO A 126 22.35 -17.17 -6.44
C PRO A 126 21.07 -17.08 -7.29
N THR A 127 21.22 -17.07 -8.61
CA THR A 127 20.08 -16.97 -9.55
C THR A 127 19.13 -18.16 -9.48
N ASN A 128 19.59 -19.33 -9.02
CA ASN A 128 18.76 -20.51 -8.80
C ASN A 128 17.86 -20.41 -7.56
N TRP A 129 18.00 -19.37 -6.73
CA TRP A 129 17.08 -19.08 -5.63
C TRP A 129 15.93 -18.17 -6.07
N LEU A 130 16.03 -17.57 -7.25
CA LEU A 130 15.04 -16.69 -7.85
C LEU A 130 14.08 -17.52 -8.69
N ASP A 131 13.38 -18.44 -8.03
CA ASP A 131 12.32 -19.23 -8.66
C ASP A 131 11.22 -18.28 -9.12
N SER A 132 10.99 -18.21 -10.43
CA SER A 132 9.72 -17.75 -10.94
C SER A 132 9.31 -18.60 -12.15
N GLU A 133 8.11 -19.19 -12.05
CA GLU A 133 7.47 -20.02 -13.08
C GLU A 133 7.14 -19.25 -14.38
N GLU A 134 7.59 -17.99 -14.54
CA GLU A 134 7.68 -17.34 -15.84
C GLU A 134 8.95 -17.80 -16.58
N SER A 135 9.00 -19.11 -16.84
CA SER A 135 9.83 -19.73 -17.85
C SER A 135 9.18 -19.50 -19.21
N GLY A 136 9.18 -18.25 -19.67
CA GLY A 136 8.53 -17.83 -20.90
C GLY A 136 9.46 -16.96 -21.74
N LEU A 137 10.30 -17.61 -22.53
CA LEU A 137 11.06 -17.04 -23.65
C LEU A 137 12.03 -15.91 -23.32
N PHE A 138 13.31 -16.21 -23.55
CA PHE A 138 14.30 -15.20 -23.95
C PHE A 138 13.73 -14.36 -25.09
N THR A 139 13.11 -13.24 -24.77
CA THR A 139 13.13 -12.08 -25.67
C THR A 139 14.35 -11.28 -25.29
N ASP A 140 15.26 -11.10 -26.24
CA ASP A 140 16.24 -10.01 -26.29
C ASP A 140 15.53 -8.65 -26.16
N LYS A 141 15.00 -8.36 -24.98
CA LYS A 141 14.66 -7.01 -24.57
C LYS A 141 15.90 -6.46 -23.90
N LYS A 142 16.20 -5.20 -24.22
CA LYS A 142 17.26 -4.41 -23.59
C LYS A 142 17.32 -4.71 -22.09
N ASN A 143 18.52 -4.66 -21.53
CA ASN A 143 18.72 -4.49 -20.08
C ASN A 143 18.13 -3.14 -19.65
N ASP A 144 16.81 -3.01 -19.70
CA ASP A 144 16.09 -1.88 -19.14
C ASP A 144 16.23 -2.02 -17.62
N GLY A 145 16.64 -0.95 -16.95
CA GLY A 145 16.93 -1.01 -15.52
C GLY A 145 15.67 -1.32 -14.70
N LEU A 146 15.82 -1.82 -13.47
CA LEU A 146 14.70 -2.15 -12.57
C LEU A 146 13.62 -1.04 -12.53
N LEU A 147 14.03 0.22 -12.40
CA LEU A 147 13.11 1.37 -12.32
C LEU A 147 12.37 1.65 -13.65
N GLU A 148 12.98 1.32 -14.79
CA GLU A 148 12.37 1.44 -16.12
C GLU A 148 11.32 0.33 -16.32
N SER A 149 11.68 -0.91 -16.00
CA SER A 149 10.75 -2.05 -16.02
C SER A 149 9.54 -1.83 -15.09
N MET A 150 9.74 -1.16 -13.95
CA MET A 150 8.64 -0.71 -13.09
C MET A 150 7.74 0.32 -13.76
N ALA A 151 8.32 1.35 -14.39
CA ALA A 151 7.57 2.39 -15.08
C ALA A 151 6.71 1.80 -16.21
N ASP A 152 7.28 0.92 -17.02
CA ASP A 152 6.58 0.21 -18.09
C ASP A 152 5.42 -0.65 -17.55
N PHE A 153 5.64 -1.35 -16.44
CA PHE A 153 4.59 -2.12 -15.79
C PHE A 153 3.43 -1.22 -15.34
N PHE A 154 3.72 -0.04 -14.78
CA PHE A 154 2.70 0.90 -14.33
C PHE A 154 1.95 1.56 -15.49
N ASP A 155 2.62 1.90 -16.59
CA ASP A 155 1.97 2.46 -17.78
C ASP A 155 0.83 1.55 -18.28
N VAL A 156 1.01 0.22 -18.18
CA VAL A 156 0.02 -0.77 -18.62
C VAL A 156 -1.02 -1.12 -17.54
N ASN A 157 -0.59 -1.21 -16.27
CA ASN A 157 -1.42 -1.82 -15.22
C ASN A 157 -1.95 -0.86 -14.16
N ALA A 158 -1.45 0.38 -14.08
CA ALA A 158 -1.90 1.37 -13.11
C ALA A 158 -3.29 1.99 -13.40
N PRO A 159 -3.76 2.21 -14.65
CA PRO A 159 -5.06 2.83 -14.91
C PRO A 159 -6.22 2.23 -14.09
N ASN A 160 -6.95 3.08 -13.37
CA ASN A 160 -8.07 2.77 -12.47
C ASN A 160 -7.79 1.63 -11.47
N SER A 161 -6.55 1.44 -11.05
CA SER A 161 -6.16 0.33 -10.17
C SER A 161 -5.80 0.77 -8.75
N LEU A 162 -5.80 -0.19 -7.84
CA LEU A 162 -5.07 -0.11 -6.58
C LEU A 162 -3.71 -0.80 -6.79
N VAL A 163 -2.62 -0.06 -6.62
CA VAL A 163 -1.25 -0.60 -6.78
C VAL A 163 -0.58 -0.61 -5.41
N ILE A 164 -0.12 -1.78 -4.98
CA ILE A 164 0.66 -1.97 -3.76
C ILE A 164 2.12 -2.20 -4.16
N ILE A 165 3.03 -1.41 -3.62
CA ILE A 165 4.48 -1.54 -3.82
C ILE A 165 5.09 -1.98 -2.49
N ASP A 166 5.53 -3.24 -2.42
CA ASP A 166 6.17 -3.90 -1.27
C ASP A 166 7.61 -4.32 -1.64
N SER A 167 8.61 -3.49 -1.40
CA SER A 167 8.50 -2.19 -0.74
C SER A 167 9.47 -1.17 -1.33
N LEU A 168 9.21 0.11 -1.06
CA LEU A 168 10.16 1.18 -1.31
C LEU A 168 11.44 0.98 -0.48
N THR A 169 11.34 0.32 0.69
CA THR A 169 12.49 -0.06 1.52
C THR A 169 13.54 -0.80 0.70
N ASP A 170 13.15 -1.81 -0.08
CA ASP A 170 14.08 -2.59 -0.90
C ASP A 170 14.83 -1.71 -1.90
N LEU A 171 14.12 -0.76 -2.54
CA LEU A 171 14.73 0.13 -3.53
C LEU A 171 15.70 1.14 -2.92
N VAL A 172 15.39 1.68 -1.73
CA VAL A 172 16.21 2.75 -1.12
C VAL A 172 17.43 2.23 -0.36
N VAL A 173 17.44 0.94 0.02
CA VAL A 173 18.59 0.27 0.65
C VAL A 173 19.47 -0.46 -0.36
N SER A 174 18.98 -0.69 -1.57
CA SER A 174 19.74 -1.32 -2.64
C SER A 174 20.93 -0.45 -3.08
N GLU A 175 22.12 -1.05 -3.17
CA GLU A 175 23.31 -0.40 -3.70
C GLU A 175 23.28 -0.25 -5.22
N SER A 176 22.52 -1.10 -5.92
CA SER A 176 22.39 -1.06 -7.38
C SER A 176 21.38 -0.03 -7.88
N VAL A 177 20.64 0.62 -6.97
CA VAL A 177 19.61 1.61 -7.29
C VAL A 177 20.00 2.97 -6.72
N ASN A 178 20.09 3.99 -7.57
CA ASN A 178 20.37 5.34 -7.10
C ASN A 178 19.11 5.95 -6.45
N PHE A 179 19.26 6.38 -5.20
CA PHE A 179 18.19 7.04 -4.44
C PHE A 179 17.55 8.24 -5.18
N GLN A 180 18.33 9.03 -5.92
CA GLN A 180 17.77 10.17 -6.67
C GLN A 180 16.83 9.73 -7.79
N ASP A 181 17.10 8.60 -8.43
CA ASP A 181 16.26 8.05 -9.48
C ASP A 181 14.96 7.49 -8.88
N VAL A 182 15.02 6.90 -7.68
CA VAL A 182 13.82 6.50 -6.91
C VAL A 182 12.93 7.71 -6.61
N ILE A 183 13.51 8.83 -6.17
CA ILE A 183 12.76 10.07 -5.93
C ILE A 183 12.15 10.63 -7.22
N ALA A 184 12.90 10.60 -8.34
CA ALA A 184 12.39 11.02 -9.64
C ALA A 184 11.21 10.14 -10.09
N LEU A 185 11.33 8.81 -9.92
CA LEU A 185 10.27 7.86 -10.23
C LEU A 185 9.02 8.11 -9.37
N LEU A 186 9.16 8.28 -8.05
CA LEU A 186 8.03 8.59 -7.16
C LEU A 186 7.28 9.85 -7.60
N LYS A 187 7.99 10.92 -7.96
CA LYS A 187 7.38 12.14 -8.51
C LYS A 187 6.69 11.91 -9.85
N GLY A 188 7.27 11.07 -10.70
CA GLY A 188 6.66 10.61 -11.95
C GLY A 188 5.34 9.87 -11.70
N ILE A 189 5.35 8.89 -10.80
CA ILE A 189 4.17 8.13 -10.36
C ILE A 189 3.13 9.09 -9.76
N GLN A 190 3.54 10.02 -8.90
CA GLN A 190 2.64 11.02 -8.30
C GLN A 190 1.92 11.85 -9.37
N ARG A 191 2.63 12.22 -10.44
CA ARG A 191 2.04 12.95 -11.57
C ARG A 191 1.08 12.07 -12.39
N MET A 192 1.47 10.82 -12.64
CA MET A 192 0.72 9.91 -13.50
C MET A 192 -0.48 9.26 -12.83
N ALA A 193 -0.42 8.99 -11.52
CA ALA A 193 -1.52 8.46 -10.73
C ALA A 193 -2.80 9.26 -10.94
N LYS A 194 -2.70 10.60 -10.97
CA LYS A 194 -3.80 11.54 -11.23
C LYS A 194 -4.46 11.33 -12.60
N LYS A 195 -3.66 11.06 -13.63
CA LYS A 195 -4.17 10.75 -14.98
C LYS A 195 -4.79 9.35 -15.05
N TRP A 196 -4.17 8.39 -14.38
CA TRP A 196 -4.63 7.01 -14.33
C TRP A 196 -5.86 6.84 -13.45
N GLY A 197 -6.15 7.78 -12.54
CA GLY A 197 -7.14 7.57 -11.49
C GLY A 197 -6.77 6.42 -10.54
N ALA A 198 -5.49 6.09 -10.46
CA ALA A 198 -4.95 4.99 -9.66
C ALA A 198 -4.70 5.44 -8.21
N VAL A 199 -4.77 4.51 -7.26
CA VAL A 199 -4.30 4.73 -5.90
C VAL A 199 -3.09 3.85 -5.66
N PHE A 200 -1.98 4.45 -5.22
CA PHE A 200 -0.75 3.72 -4.90
C PHE A 200 -0.58 3.64 -3.39
N TYR A 201 -0.30 2.45 -2.88
CA TYR A 201 0.26 2.21 -1.55
C TYR A 201 1.73 1.90 -1.71
N VAL A 202 2.58 2.77 -1.18
CA VAL A 202 4.03 2.64 -1.24
C VAL A 202 4.54 2.35 0.16
N MET A 203 5.05 1.15 0.40
CA MET A 203 5.48 0.75 1.75
C MET A 203 6.90 1.20 2.03
N LEU A 204 7.13 1.83 3.17
CA LEU A 204 8.47 2.20 3.66
C LEU A 204 8.56 1.91 5.15
N THR A 205 9.57 1.18 5.56
CA THR A 205 9.86 0.95 6.97
C THR A 205 10.45 2.23 7.57
N ASP A 206 9.91 2.67 8.70
CA ASP A 206 10.37 3.87 9.39
C ASP A 206 11.80 3.68 9.96
N GLU A 207 12.50 4.79 10.18
CA GLU A 207 13.87 4.85 10.72
C GLU A 207 14.98 4.17 9.89
N ILE A 208 14.69 3.69 8.68
CA ILE A 208 15.74 3.15 7.77
C ILE A 208 16.53 4.25 7.08
N LEU A 209 15.86 5.37 6.76
CA LEU A 209 16.47 6.50 6.07
C LEU A 209 16.89 7.57 7.06
N ASP A 210 17.96 8.29 6.73
CA ASP A 210 18.25 9.54 7.42
C ASP A 210 17.08 10.53 7.23
N ARG A 211 16.95 11.49 8.16
CA ARG A 211 15.84 12.46 8.17
C ARG A 211 15.70 13.21 6.84
N LYS A 212 16.80 13.53 6.17
CA LYS A 212 16.77 14.28 4.91
C LYS A 212 16.19 13.43 3.80
N ARG A 213 16.66 12.19 3.65
CA ARG A 213 16.18 11.24 2.64
C ARG A 213 14.73 10.85 2.88
N GLN A 214 14.34 10.59 4.13
CA GLN A 214 12.94 10.32 4.47
C GLN A 214 12.03 11.50 4.09
N GLN A 215 12.45 12.74 4.36
CA GLN A 215 11.69 13.92 3.96
C GLN A 215 11.56 14.04 2.43
N MET A 216 12.61 13.71 1.68
CA MET A 216 12.54 13.69 0.21
C MET A 216 11.49 12.70 -0.31
N VAL A 217 11.33 11.54 0.34
CA VAL A 217 10.28 10.57 0.01
C VAL A 217 8.90 11.13 0.38
N ILE A 218 8.74 11.63 1.61
CA ILE A 218 7.48 12.23 2.10
C ILE A 218 7.01 13.36 1.18
N ASP A 219 7.92 14.19 0.70
CA ASP A 219 7.61 15.31 -0.21
C ASP A 219 7.17 14.83 -1.60
N SER A 220 7.57 13.63 -2.01
CA SER A 220 7.31 13.07 -3.35
C SER A 220 6.00 12.29 -3.46
N VAL A 221 5.21 12.21 -2.40
CA VAL A 221 3.90 11.54 -2.34
C VAL A 221 2.77 12.51 -2.01
N ASP A 222 1.52 12.12 -2.28
CA ASP A 222 0.33 12.94 -1.98
C ASP A 222 -0.12 12.78 -0.52
N GLY A 223 0.04 11.57 0.04
CA GLY A 223 -0.33 11.26 1.42
C GLY A 223 0.68 10.38 2.15
N VAL A 224 0.69 10.44 3.47
CA VAL A 224 1.48 9.62 4.39
C VAL A 224 0.57 9.11 5.49
N LEU A 225 0.44 7.79 5.54
CA LEU A 225 -0.17 7.05 6.63
C LEU A 225 0.96 6.46 7.48
N LYS A 226 1.05 6.89 8.74
CA LYS A 226 2.08 6.43 9.67
C LYS A 226 1.55 5.32 10.56
N PHE A 227 2.27 4.21 10.68
CA PHE A 227 1.92 3.04 11.48
C PHE A 227 2.94 2.83 12.59
N GLU A 228 2.55 2.96 13.85
CA GLU A 228 3.49 2.91 14.98
C GLU A 228 3.04 1.97 16.09
N TRP A 229 4.00 1.42 16.83
CA TRP A 229 3.76 0.81 18.14
C TRP A 229 3.85 1.86 19.25
N ALA A 230 2.73 2.18 19.90
CA ALA A 230 2.80 2.96 21.13
C ALA A 230 3.40 2.12 22.26
N ARG A 231 4.37 2.73 22.94
CA ARG A 231 4.92 2.25 24.20
C ARG A 231 4.31 3.06 25.34
N PHE A 232 3.51 2.43 26.18
CA PHE A 232 3.03 3.07 27.40
C PHE A 232 4.10 2.94 28.49
N HIS A 233 4.67 4.05 28.96
CA HIS A 233 5.75 4.08 29.95
C HIS A 233 5.48 3.31 31.26
N HIS A 234 4.21 3.01 31.55
CA HIS A 234 3.78 2.36 32.80
C HIS A 234 2.98 1.07 32.61
N THR A 235 2.87 0.52 31.39
CA THR A 235 2.19 -0.77 31.16
C THR A 235 2.93 -1.61 30.12
N SER A 236 2.81 -2.94 30.21
CA SER A 236 3.27 -3.86 29.17
C SER A 236 2.35 -3.94 27.95
N LYS A 237 1.23 -3.21 27.95
CA LYS A 237 0.30 -3.19 26.81
C LYS A 237 1.01 -2.53 25.62
N ARG A 238 1.02 -3.24 24.49
CA ARG A 238 1.41 -2.69 23.20
C ARG A 238 0.15 -2.41 22.41
N GLN A 239 0.03 -1.21 21.88
CA GLN A 239 -1.09 -0.79 21.05
C GLN A 239 -0.52 -0.27 19.73
N ARG A 240 -1.11 -0.69 18.62
CA ARG A 240 -0.78 -0.14 17.30
C ARG A 240 -1.63 1.08 17.04
N TYR A 241 -1.03 2.06 16.38
CA TYR A 241 -1.70 3.28 15.96
C TYR A 241 -1.45 3.56 14.48
N LEU A 242 -2.47 4.12 13.84
CA LEU A 242 -2.42 4.71 12.51
C LEU A 242 -2.56 6.24 12.66
N TYR A 243 -1.76 6.99 11.94
CA TYR A 243 -1.81 8.45 11.85
C TYR A 243 -1.86 8.89 10.39
N VAL A 244 -2.51 10.02 10.14
CA VAL A 244 -2.41 10.72 8.85
C VAL A 244 -1.42 11.86 9.04
N GLU A 245 -0.17 11.67 8.62
CA GLU A 245 0.91 12.66 8.81
C GLU A 245 0.87 13.75 7.73
N LYS A 246 0.54 13.35 6.50
CA LYS A 246 0.40 14.26 5.36
C LYS A 246 -0.77 13.77 4.54
N PHE A 247 -1.77 14.62 4.28
CA PHE A 247 -2.78 14.37 3.25
C PHE A 247 -3.65 15.61 3.07
N MET A 248 -3.29 16.50 2.14
CA MET A 248 -3.91 17.84 2.06
C MET A 248 -5.45 17.82 1.90
N SER A 249 -6.00 16.84 1.18
CA SER A 249 -7.45 16.72 0.96
C SER A 249 -8.19 15.99 2.07
N VAL A 250 -7.48 15.39 3.03
CA VAL A 250 -8.07 14.62 4.14
C VAL A 250 -7.89 15.37 5.46
N LEU A 251 -6.73 15.96 5.71
CA LEU A 251 -6.42 16.68 6.95
C LEU A 251 -7.44 17.77 7.34
N PRO A 252 -8.00 18.59 6.44
CA PRO A 252 -9.01 19.59 6.81
C PRO A 252 -10.33 19.00 7.33
N HIS A 253 -10.59 17.73 7.01
CA HIS A 253 -11.80 17.00 7.40
C HIS A 253 -11.57 16.12 8.63
N LEU A 254 -10.31 15.90 9.01
CA LEU A 254 -9.96 15.33 10.30
C LEU A 254 -10.18 16.44 11.34
N ASP A 255 -10.97 16.12 12.37
CA ASP A 255 -11.48 17.05 13.39
C ASP A 255 -10.48 18.18 13.71
N GLN A 256 -10.87 19.43 13.46
CA GLN A 256 -9.98 20.60 13.45
C GLN A 256 -9.27 20.86 14.77
N GLU A 257 -9.69 20.20 15.86
CA GLU A 257 -9.20 20.50 17.19
C GLU A 257 -7.88 19.80 17.53
N ARG A 258 -7.58 18.55 17.10
CA ARG A 258 -6.31 17.83 17.38
C ARG A 258 -6.08 16.67 16.41
N ILE A 259 -4.83 16.43 16.00
CA ILE A 259 -4.42 15.28 15.17
C ILE A 259 -4.94 13.98 15.81
N ALA A 260 -5.82 13.28 15.09
CA ALA A 260 -6.40 12.03 15.52
C ALA A 260 -5.40 10.88 15.31
N ARG A 261 -5.11 10.13 16.37
CA ARG A 261 -4.47 8.82 16.26
C ARG A 261 -5.54 7.74 16.28
N PHE A 262 -5.45 6.79 15.38
CA PHE A 262 -6.42 5.72 15.26
C PHE A 262 -5.84 4.47 15.91
N ALA A 263 -6.42 4.01 17.02
CA ALA A 263 -6.03 2.74 17.62
C ALA A 263 -6.45 1.61 16.66
N THR A 264 -5.51 0.70 16.36
CA THR A 264 -5.74 -0.35 15.37
C THR A 264 -5.63 -1.74 15.99
N LEU A 265 -6.37 -2.68 15.39
CA LEU A 265 -6.36 -4.09 15.75
C LEU A 265 -6.24 -4.91 14.48
N ILE A 266 -5.53 -6.03 14.56
CA ILE A 266 -5.40 -6.99 13.48
C ILE A 266 -5.97 -8.31 13.98
N THR A 267 -6.96 -8.84 13.27
CA THR A 267 -7.60 -10.12 13.62
C THR A 267 -7.63 -11.03 12.41
N ALA A 268 -7.63 -12.35 12.64
CA ALA A 268 -7.71 -13.32 11.55
C ALA A 268 -9.01 -13.19 10.73
N GLN A 269 -10.10 -12.72 11.34
CA GLN A 269 -11.41 -12.64 10.68
C GLN A 269 -11.62 -11.33 9.91
N SER A 270 -11.24 -10.20 10.51
CA SER A 270 -11.54 -8.88 9.95
C SER A 270 -10.35 -8.22 9.26
N GLY A 271 -9.17 -8.84 9.33
CA GLY A 271 -7.92 -8.22 8.92
C GLY A 271 -7.55 -7.05 9.81
N PHE A 272 -7.02 -6.00 9.20
CA PHE A 272 -6.77 -4.71 9.82
C PHE A 272 -8.07 -3.92 10.03
N VAL A 273 -8.29 -3.43 11.26
CA VAL A 273 -9.42 -2.59 11.63
C VAL A 273 -8.97 -1.42 12.51
N VAL A 274 -9.71 -0.31 12.44
CA VAL A 274 -9.59 0.83 13.36
C VAL A 274 -10.66 0.65 14.44
N ILE A 275 -10.27 0.68 15.71
CA ILE A 275 -11.17 0.37 16.83
C ILE A 275 -11.53 1.59 17.67
N ASN A 276 -10.71 2.65 17.63
CA ASN A 276 -10.98 3.87 18.37
C ASN A 276 -10.22 5.05 17.77
N THR A 277 -10.77 6.26 17.92
CA THR A 277 -10.09 7.52 17.62
C THR A 277 -9.66 8.14 18.93
N GLU A 278 -8.36 8.29 19.13
CA GLU A 278 -7.80 8.94 20.30
C GLU A 278 -7.23 10.31 19.95
N ARG A 279 -7.35 11.24 20.88
CA ARG A 279 -6.81 12.59 20.75
C ARG A 279 -5.34 12.59 21.10
N VAL A 280 -4.48 13.14 20.24
CA VAL A 280 -3.10 13.47 20.61
C VAL A 280 -3.15 14.79 21.39
N GLY A 281 -2.75 14.75 22.65
CA GLY A 281 -2.69 15.89 23.56
C GLY A 281 -1.26 16.17 24.00
#